data_AF-A0A522QU84-F1
#
_entry.id   AF-A0A522QU84-F1
#
_cell.length_a   1.000
_cell.length_b   1.000
_cell.length_c   1.000
_cell.angle_alpha   90.00
_cell.angle_beta   90.00
_cell.angle_gamma   90.00
#
_symmetry.space_group_name_H-M   'P 1'
#
loop_
_entity.id
_entity.type
_entity.pdbx_description
1 polymer ?
#
loop_
_entity_poly.entity_id
_entity_poly.type
_entity_poly.pdbx_seq_one_letter_code
_entity_poly.pdbx_strand_id
1 'polypeptide(L)'
;MSRYLPVALDLRGRLVIVVGGGRVAQRKVGYLLDALARVRVIAPVLSPEMQGWLAEGLIEHYARPYVHGDVNGAWLAFAATGDSEVDRAVA
;
A
#
# COMPACT_ATOMS: atom_id res chain seq x y z
N MET A 1 2.82 -10.57 -28.66
CA MET A 1 1.50 -9.99 -28.30
C MET A 1 1.50 -9.72 -26.81
N SER A 2 1.13 -8.51 -26.37
CA SER A 2 1.05 -8.17 -24.94
C SER A 2 -0.04 -9.01 -24.27
N ARG A 3 0.32 -9.74 -23.20
CA ARG A 3 -0.62 -10.50 -22.36
C ARG A 3 -1.34 -9.63 -21.32
N TYR A 4 -1.06 -8.32 -21.31
CA TYR A 4 -1.54 -7.38 -20.30
C TYR A 4 -2.50 -6.36 -20.91
N LEU A 5 -3.60 -6.12 -20.19
CA LEU A 5 -4.59 -5.09 -20.49
C LEU A 5 -4.35 -3.89 -19.57
N PRO A 6 -4.04 -2.70 -20.10
CA PRO A 6 -4.02 -1.49 -19.29
C PRO A 6 -5.43 -1.16 -18.80
N VAL A 7 -5.56 -0.83 -17.52
CA VAL A 7 -6.82 -0.42 -16.89
C VAL A 7 -6.62 0.88 -16.12
N ALA A 8 -7.64 1.73 -16.12
CA ALA A 8 -7.75 2.89 -15.24
C ALA A 8 -8.80 2.57 -14.17
N LEU A 9 -8.47 2.82 -12.90
CA LEU A 9 -9.29 2.44 -11.75
C LEU A 9 -9.68 3.70 -10.98
N ASP A 10 -10.96 3.82 -10.63
CA ASP A 10 -11.44 4.88 -9.73
C ASP A 10 -11.28 4.45 -8.27
N LEU A 11 -10.28 5.03 -7.60
CA LEU A 11 -9.91 4.68 -6.23
C LEU A 11 -10.52 5.60 -5.18
N ARG A 12 -11.33 6.59 -5.58
CA ARG A 12 -11.90 7.57 -4.64
C ARG A 12 -12.64 6.88 -3.51
N GLY A 13 -12.17 7.07 -2.28
CA GLY A 13 -12.73 6.48 -1.06
C GLY A 13 -12.55 4.96 -0.92
N ARG A 14 -11.87 4.29 -1.85
CA ARG A 14 -11.61 2.85 -1.81
C ARG A 14 -10.45 2.55 -0.84
N LEU A 15 -10.62 1.52 -0.02
CA LEU A 15 -9.55 1.04 0.86
C LEU A 15 -8.47 0.35 0.02
N VAL A 16 -7.26 0.87 0.04
CA VAL A 16 -6.09 0.27 -0.59
C VAL A 16 -5.05 -0.03 0.48
N ILE A 17 -4.60 -1.27 0.54
CA ILE A 17 -3.60 -1.73 1.51
C ILE A 17 -2.25 -1.82 0.84
N VAL A 18 -1.23 -1.22 1.47
CA VAL A 18 0.16 -1.27 1.02
C VAL A 18 1.00 -1.96 2.09
N VAL A 19 1.63 -3.07 1.73
CA VAL A 19 2.52 -3.82 2.62
C VAL A 19 3.95 -3.41 2.32
N GLY A 20 4.64 -2.87 3.32
CA GLY A 20 5.98 -2.28 3.21
C GLY A 20 5.98 -0.77 3.48
N GLY A 21 7.09 -0.27 4.02
CA GLY A 21 7.28 1.14 4.39
C GLY A 21 8.52 1.78 3.75
N GLY A 22 9.14 1.10 2.79
CA GLY A 22 10.31 1.60 2.07
C GLY A 22 9.95 2.48 0.87
N ARG A 23 10.96 2.82 0.07
CA ARG A 23 10.83 3.74 -1.08
C ARG A 23 9.83 3.27 -2.15
N VAL A 24 9.69 1.96 -2.35
CA VAL A 24 8.73 1.39 -3.31
C VAL A 24 7.29 1.61 -2.84
N ALA A 25 7.03 1.34 -1.56
CA ALA A 25 5.73 1.58 -0.94
C ALA A 25 5.38 3.08 -0.94
N GLN A 26 6.32 3.94 -0.53
CA GLN A 26 6.16 5.40 -0.53
C GLN A 26 5.69 5.94 -1.89
N ARG A 27 6.36 5.54 -2.99
CA ARG A 27 5.96 5.96 -4.34
C ARG A 27 4.52 5.55 -4.68
N LYS A 28 4.12 4.33 -4.30
CA LYS A 28 2.76 3.85 -4.53
C LYS A 28 1.74 4.62 -3.69
N VAL A 29 2.04 4.85 -2.41
CA VAL A 29 1.17 5.62 -1.52
C VAL A 29 0.93 7.02 -2.07
N GLY A 30 1.95 7.70 -2.58
CA GLY A 30 1.76 9.01 -3.23
C GLY A 30 0.71 8.98 -4.35
N TYR A 31 0.86 8.07 -5.32
CA TYR A 31 -0.12 7.94 -6.41
C TYR A 31 -1.53 7.56 -5.92
N LEU A 32 -1.62 6.79 -4.83
CA LEU A 32 -2.90 6.38 -4.25
C LEU A 32 -3.60 7.54 -3.54
N LEU A 33 -2.83 8.39 -2.84
CA LEU A 33 -3.34 9.62 -2.23
C LEU A 33 -3.82 10.60 -3.30
N ASP A 34 -3.07 10.78 -4.39
CA ASP A 34 -3.49 11.60 -5.54
C ASP A 34 -4.79 11.09 -6.17
N ALA A 35 -4.99 9.76 -6.17
CA ALA A 35 -6.21 9.11 -6.62
C ALA A 35 -7.35 9.10 -5.56
N LEU A 36 -7.16 9.79 -4.43
CA LEU A 36 -8.10 9.92 -3.31
C LEU A 36 -8.49 8.57 -2.68
N ALA A 37 -7.57 7.59 -2.71
CA ALA A 37 -7.75 6.32 -2.03
C ALA A 37 -7.65 6.48 -0.51
N ARG A 38 -8.36 5.63 0.23
CA ARG A 38 -8.13 5.45 1.67
C ARG A 38 -6.98 4.47 1.85
N VAL A 39 -5.80 4.98 2.20
CA VAL A 39 -4.58 4.16 2.23
C VAL A 39 -4.30 3.66 3.65
N ARG A 40 -4.09 2.36 3.77
CA ARG A 40 -3.54 1.73 4.98
C ARG A 40 -2.19 1.09 4.67
N VAL A 41 -1.20 1.38 5.49
CA VAL A 41 0.15 0.85 5.36
C VAL A 41 0.43 -0.14 6.49
N ILE A 42 0.97 -1.31 6.14
CA ILE A 42 1.43 -2.31 7.10
C ILE A 42 2.93 -2.45 6.94
N ALA A 43 3.68 -1.99 7.93
CA ALA A 43 5.14 -2.07 7.95
C ALA A 43 5.66 -1.83 9.37
N PRO A 44 6.75 -2.48 9.79
CA PRO A 44 7.41 -2.17 11.06
C PRO A 44 7.86 -0.71 11.15
N VAL A 45 8.35 -0.15 10.05
CA VAL A 45 8.89 1.21 9.96
C VAL A 45 8.42 1.85 8.66
N LEU A 46 8.13 3.15 8.72
CA LEU A 46 7.80 3.99 7.57
C LEU A 46 8.99 4.85 7.15
N SER A 47 9.06 5.19 5.87
CA SER A 47 9.96 6.23 5.38
C SER A 47 9.59 7.61 5.96
N PRO A 48 10.52 8.57 5.97
CA PRO A 48 10.25 9.91 6.50
C PRO A 48 9.05 10.61 5.84
N GLU A 49 8.88 10.46 4.53
CA GLU A 49 7.74 11.06 3.82
C GLU A 49 6.40 10.42 4.25
N MET A 50 6.36 9.10 4.42
CA MET A 50 5.17 8.40 4.88
C MET A 50 4.84 8.72 6.34
N GLN A 51 5.85 9.01 7.18
CA GLN A 51 5.61 9.55 8.52
C GLN A 51 4.96 10.93 8.48
N GLY A 52 5.33 11.78 7.51
CA GLY A 52 4.67 13.06 7.26
C GLY A 52 3.18 12.88 6.93
N TRP A 53 2.86 12.02 5.97
CA TRP A 53 1.46 11.71 5.61
C TRP A 53 0.67 11.11 6.77
N LEU A 54 1.31 10.29 7.62
CA LEU A 54 0.68 9.76 8.82
C LEU A 54 0.35 10.89 9.81
N ALA A 55 1.28 11.81 10.05
CA ALA A 55 1.08 12.96 10.93
C ALA A 55 -0.03 13.91 10.42
N GLU A 56 -0.18 14.03 9.10
CA GLU A 56 -1.25 14.78 8.45
C GLU A 56 -2.60 14.04 8.42
N GLY A 57 -2.65 12.78 8.85
CA GLY A 57 -3.86 11.95 8.84
C GLY A 57 -4.28 11.46 7.46
N LEU A 58 -3.38 11.49 6.47
CA LEU A 58 -3.64 11.07 5.10
C LEU A 58 -3.61 9.53 4.94
N ILE A 59 -2.90 8.83 5.83
CA ILE A 59 -2.79 7.37 5.82
C ILE A 59 -3.06 6.76 7.20
N GLU A 60 -3.53 5.52 7.22
CA GLU A 60 -3.52 4.66 8.41
C GLU A 60 -2.23 3.83 8.44
N HIS A 61 -1.61 3.64 9.60
CA HIS A 61 -0.38 2.84 9.74
C HIS A 61 -0.49 1.77 10.81
N TYR A 62 -0.22 0.52 10.43
CA TYR A 62 -0.04 -0.60 11.35
C TYR A 62 1.45 -0.89 11.49
N ALA A 63 2.02 -0.46 12.62
CA ALA A 63 3.44 -0.55 12.96
C ALA A 63 3.88 -1.97 13.34
N ARG A 64 3.75 -2.92 12.42
CA ARG A 64 4.15 -4.33 12.60
C ARG A 64 4.44 -5.03 11.27
N PRO A 65 5.07 -6.21 11.28
CA PRO A 65 5.12 -7.07 10.11
C PRO A 65 3.73 -7.46 9.61
N TYR A 66 3.66 -7.79 8.32
CA TYR A 66 2.45 -8.37 7.70
C TYR A 66 2.09 -9.69 8.37
N VAL A 67 0.79 -9.90 8.56
CA VAL A 67 0.20 -11.16 8.99
C VAL A 67 -0.82 -11.58 7.95
N HIS A 68 -0.87 -12.89 7.68
CA HIS A 68 -1.80 -13.46 6.71
C HIS A 68 -3.24 -13.00 6.97
N GLY A 69 -3.87 -12.48 5.92
CA GLY A 69 -5.25 -11.97 5.98
C GLY A 69 -5.38 -10.48 6.30
N ASP A 70 -4.29 -9.76 6.56
CA ASP A 70 -4.37 -8.30 6.75
C ASP A 70 -4.92 -7.57 5.52
N VAL A 71 -4.76 -8.15 4.33
CA VAL A 71 -5.28 -7.61 3.07
C VAL A 71 -6.78 -7.88 2.86
N ASN A 72 -7.42 -8.64 3.75
CA ASN A 72 -8.82 -8.98 3.62
C ASN A 72 -9.69 -7.71 3.71
N GLY A 73 -10.60 -7.55 2.73
CA GLY A 73 -11.47 -6.39 2.64
C GLY A 73 -10.84 -5.17 1.95
N ALA A 74 -9.57 -5.24 1.55
CA ALA A 74 -9.00 -4.25 0.64
C ALA A 74 -9.70 -4.34 -0.73
N TRP A 75 -9.92 -3.18 -1.35
CA TRP A 75 -10.34 -3.13 -2.76
C TRP A 75 -9.17 -3.47 -3.68
N LEU A 76 -7.96 -3.05 -3.29
CA LEU A 76 -6.70 -3.36 -3.95
C LEU A 76 -5.59 -3.49 -2.88
N ALA A 77 -4.66 -4.42 -3.08
CA ALA A 77 -3.49 -4.56 -2.23
C ALA A 77 -2.19 -4.47 -3.05
N PHE A 78 -1.16 -3.87 -2.47
CA PHE A 78 0.18 -3.85 -3.02
C PHE A 78 1.16 -4.50 -2.06
N ALA A 79 1.80 -5.58 -2.51
CA ALA A 79 3.05 -6.07 -1.97
C ALA A 79 4.18 -5.14 -2.43
N ALA A 80 4.84 -4.45 -1.50
CA ALA A 80 5.89 -3.49 -1.77
C ALA A 80 6.99 -3.53 -0.70
N THR A 81 7.27 -4.71 -0.16
CA THR A 81 8.24 -4.91 0.93
C THR A 81 9.67 -5.01 0.40
N GLY A 82 9.85 -5.51 -0.83
CA GLY A 82 11.15 -5.85 -1.38
C GLY A 82 11.67 -7.22 -0.92
N ASP A 83 10.92 -7.91 -0.06
CA ASP A 83 11.16 -9.29 0.34
C ASP A 83 10.22 -10.20 -0.45
N SER A 84 10.80 -11.08 -1.27
CA SER A 84 10.04 -11.97 -2.15
C SER A 84 9.17 -12.99 -1.41
N GLU A 85 9.50 -13.36 -0.18
CA GLU A 85 8.68 -14.29 0.62
C GLU A 85 7.43 -13.59 1.15
N VAL A 86 7.60 -12.38 1.68
CA VAL A 86 6.48 -11.56 2.16
C VAL A 86 5.59 -11.15 0.99
N ASP A 87 6.19 -10.73 -0.13
CA ASP A 87 5.43 -10.31 -1.31
C ASP A 87 4.61 -11.47 -1.91
N ARG A 88 5.10 -12.72 -1.83
CA ARG A 88 4.34 -13.92 -2.22
C ARG A 88 3.20 -14.23 -1.25
N ALA A 89 3.37 -13.99 0.04
CA ALA A 89 2.32 -14.22 1.05
C ALA A 89 1.18 -13.19 1.00
N VAL A 90 1.39 -12.09 0.27
CA VAL A 90 0.38 -11.06 0.00
C VAL A 90 -0.42 -11.35 -1.29
N ALA A 91 0.19 -12.06 -2.25
CA ALA A 91 -0.37 -12.38 -3.57
C ALA A 91 -1.30 -13.61 -3.56
#